data_AF-A0A837JBZ9-F1
#
_entry.id   AF-A0A837JBZ9-F1
#
_cell.length_a   1.000
_cell.length_b   1.000
_cell.length_c   1.000
_cell.angle_alpha   90.00
_cell.angle_beta   90.00
_cell.angle_gamma   90.00
#
_symmetry.space_group_name_H-M   'P 1'
#
loop_
_entity.id
_entity.type
_entity.pdbx_description
1 polymer ?
#
loop_
_entity_poly.entity_id
_entity_poly.type
_entity_poly.pdbx_seq_one_letter_code
_entity_poly.pdbx_strand_id
1 'polypeptide(L)'
;MIGALWTGVSGLASQTTAIDNESNNVANVNTVGYKASRISFADQIYQNQIGKGSYVQDAEKLFTQGSMKVTGVDYDVALQGDGFFTVINKNTLGTAETFYTRAGNLRMGDSGTLQTADGYEVQGWAMSSIDEKNDVISTNSNATRFTSAFTKNIDSYYKT
;
A
#
# COMPACT_ATOMS: atom_id res chain seq x y z
N MET A 1 26.61 -23.73 31.87
CA MET A 1 27.26 -22.83 30.88
C MET A 1 26.58 -22.85 29.50
N ILE A 2 26.26 -24.01 28.90
CA ILE A 2 25.65 -24.08 27.55
C ILE A 2 24.34 -23.30 27.40
N GLY A 3 23.46 -23.28 28.41
CA GLY A 3 22.19 -22.55 28.34
C GLY A 3 22.33 -21.03 28.19
N ALA A 4 23.26 -20.42 28.92
CA ALA A 4 23.46 -18.96 28.89
C ALA A 4 24.05 -18.48 27.55
N LEU A 5 24.93 -19.28 26.93
CA LEU A 5 25.46 -18.99 25.61
C LEU A 5 24.35 -19.03 24.55
N TRP A 6 23.46 -20.03 24.62
CA TRP A 6 22.35 -20.17 23.68
C TRP A 6 21.34 -19.02 23.79
N THR A 7 21.05 -18.58 25.02
CA THR A 7 20.23 -17.38 25.31
C THR A 7 20.88 -16.10 24.78
N GLY A 8 22.20 -15.96 24.89
CA GLY A 8 22.92 -14.82 24.31
C GLY A 8 22.90 -14.82 22.78
N VAL A 9 23.10 -15.99 22.16
CA VAL A 9 23.06 -16.15 20.70
C VAL A 9 21.66 -15.88 20.14
N SER A 10 20.58 -16.33 20.80
CA SER A 10 19.22 -16.06 20.35
C SER A 10 18.84 -14.58 20.42
N GLY A 11 19.29 -13.87 21.46
CA GLY A 11 19.16 -12.41 21.54
C GLY A 11 19.89 -11.68 20.42
N LEU A 12 21.15 -12.06 20.15
CA LEU A 12 21.94 -11.46 19.06
C LEU A 12 21.30 -11.71 17.69
N ALA A 13 20.87 -12.95 17.43
CA ALA A 13 20.21 -13.30 16.17
C ALA A 13 18.92 -12.50 15.95
N SER A 14 18.09 -12.35 16.99
CA SER A 14 16.87 -11.55 16.94
C SER A 14 17.18 -10.07 16.68
N GLN A 15 18.24 -9.55 17.32
CA GLN A 15 18.67 -8.17 17.12
C GLN A 15 19.18 -7.92 15.70
N THR A 16 19.88 -8.87 15.06
CA THR A 16 20.28 -8.76 13.66
C THR A 16 19.08 -8.55 12.75
N THR A 17 18.03 -9.37 12.90
CA THR A 17 16.80 -9.23 12.10
C THR A 17 16.14 -7.86 12.31
N ALA A 18 16.17 -7.32 13.52
CA ALA A 18 15.64 -5.99 13.80
C ALA A 18 16.49 -4.87 13.17
N ILE A 19 17.81 -5.01 13.15
CA ILE A 19 18.72 -4.09 12.45
C ILE A 19 18.46 -4.15 10.94
N ASP A 20 18.26 -5.34 10.37
CA ASP A 20 17.95 -5.50 8.95
C ASP A 20 16.63 -4.82 8.58
N ASN A 21 15.62 -4.93 9.44
CA ASN A 21 14.34 -4.27 9.26
C ASN A 21 14.47 -2.73 9.30
N GLU A 22 15.18 -2.19 10.28
CA GLU A 22 15.40 -0.75 10.38
C GLU A 22 16.24 -0.22 9.21
N SER A 23 17.25 -0.99 8.80
CA SER A 23 18.07 -0.66 7.62
C SER A 23 17.21 -0.62 6.36
N ASN A 24 16.26 -1.55 6.21
CA ASN A 24 15.31 -1.54 5.10
C ASN A 24 14.37 -0.32 5.15
N ASN A 25 13.88 0.05 6.33
CA ASN A 25 13.04 1.24 6.52
C ASN A 25 13.78 2.51 6.09
N VAL A 26 15.02 2.68 6.57
CA VAL A 26 15.86 3.85 6.26
C VAL A 26 16.18 3.92 4.77
N ALA A 27 16.53 2.78 4.15
CA ALA A 27 16.83 2.72 2.72
C ALA A 27 15.64 3.14 1.85
N ASN A 28 14.41 2.88 2.30
CA ASN A 28 13.18 3.14 1.56
C ASN A 28 12.44 4.41 2.00
N VAL A 29 13.07 5.30 2.78
CA VAL A 29 12.45 6.53 3.29
C VAL A 29 11.92 7.45 2.17
N ASN A 30 12.55 7.43 1.00
CA ASN A 30 12.17 8.26 -0.16
C ASN A 30 11.30 7.49 -1.18
N THR A 31 10.98 6.23 -0.93
CA THR A 31 10.18 5.42 -1.85
C THR A 31 8.71 5.78 -1.71
N VAL A 32 8.08 6.21 -2.81
CA VAL A 32 6.66 6.60 -2.81
C VAL A 32 5.77 5.43 -2.40
N GLY A 33 4.85 5.67 -1.45
CA GLY A 33 3.91 4.64 -0.99
C GLY A 33 4.51 3.55 -0.10
N TYR A 34 5.79 3.64 0.28
CA TYR A 34 6.41 2.69 1.20
C TYR A 34 5.74 2.73 2.58
N LYS A 35 5.60 1.55 3.20
CA LYS A 35 5.09 1.37 4.56
C LYS A 35 6.19 0.72 5.39
N ALA A 36 6.65 1.44 6.40
CA ALA A 36 7.67 0.97 7.32
C ALA A 36 7.20 -0.31 8.02
N SER A 37 8.14 -1.21 8.25
CA SER A 37 7.90 -2.40 9.05
C SER A 37 8.45 -2.22 10.47
N ARG A 38 7.92 -2.98 11.41
CA ARG A 38 8.43 -3.04 12.77
C ARG A 38 8.50 -4.50 13.23
N ILE A 39 9.62 -4.85 13.86
CA ILE A 39 9.81 -6.17 14.48
C ILE A 39 9.29 -6.16 15.91
N SER A 40 8.51 -7.19 16.27
CA SER A 40 8.14 -7.50 17.64
C SER A 40 8.94 -8.70 18.14
N PHE A 41 9.28 -8.69 19.43
CA PHE A 41 10.03 -9.76 20.07
C PHE A 41 9.17 -10.44 21.12
N ALA A 42 9.32 -11.76 21.25
CA ALA A 42 8.76 -12.53 22.34
C ALA A 42 9.86 -13.31 23.06
N ASP A 43 9.62 -13.58 24.34
CA ASP A 43 10.46 -14.49 25.11
C ASP A 43 10.11 -15.94 24.79
N GLN A 44 11.11 -16.80 24.95
CA GLN A 44 10.96 -18.23 24.75
C GLN A 44 10.51 -18.90 26.06
N ILE A 45 9.67 -19.95 25.96
CA ILE A 45 9.02 -20.61 27.11
C ILE A 45 10.02 -20.96 28.23
N TYR A 46 9.62 -20.69 29.47
CA TYR A 46 10.41 -20.91 30.67
C TYR A 46 10.49 -22.40 31.03
N GLN A 47 11.68 -22.87 31.39
CA GLN A 47 11.90 -24.18 32.00
C GLN A 47 12.42 -23.96 33.43
N ASN A 48 11.70 -24.44 34.44
CA ASN A 48 12.07 -24.26 35.86
C ASN A 48 12.34 -22.78 36.23
N GLN A 49 11.49 -21.86 35.75
CA GLN A 49 11.64 -20.39 35.90
C GLN A 49 12.85 -19.77 35.19
N ILE A 50 13.58 -20.53 34.37
CA ILE A 50 14.70 -20.04 33.58
C ILE A 50 14.22 -19.77 32.16
N GLY A 51 14.27 -18.50 31.73
CA GLY A 51 13.97 -18.09 30.35
C GLY A 51 15.05 -18.59 29.38
N LYS A 52 14.64 -19.01 28.19
CA LYS A 52 15.55 -19.63 27.20
C LYS A 52 16.07 -18.66 26.14
N GLY A 53 15.63 -17.41 26.15
CA GLY A 53 16.06 -16.38 25.21
C GLY A 53 14.88 -15.62 24.64
N SER A 54 15.14 -14.93 23.53
CA SER A 54 14.13 -14.20 22.76
C SER A 54 14.20 -14.60 21.30
N TYR A 55 13.07 -14.44 20.61
CA TYR A 55 12.96 -14.63 19.17
C TYR A 55 12.08 -13.53 18.57
N VAL A 56 12.17 -13.36 17.26
CA VAL A 56 11.28 -12.46 16.51
C VAL A 56 9.90 -13.09 16.42
N GLN A 57 8.91 -12.42 17.00
CA GLN A 57 7.53 -12.90 17.02
C GLN A 57 6.83 -12.58 15.70
N ASP A 58 6.91 -11.33 15.26
CA ASP A 58 6.24 -10.88 14.05
C ASP A 58 6.95 -9.67 13.42
N ALA A 59 6.70 -9.48 12.12
CA ALA A 59 7.13 -8.33 11.34
C ALA A 59 5.89 -7.62 10.77
N GLU A 60 5.38 -6.63 11.51
CA GLU A 60 4.16 -5.92 11.14
C GLU A 60 4.47 -4.74 10.21
N LYS A 61 3.58 -4.46 9.25
CA LYS A 61 3.61 -3.22 8.46
C LYS A 61 2.82 -2.12 9.15
N LEU A 62 3.42 -0.94 9.24
CA LEU A 62 2.78 0.26 9.80
C LEU A 62 2.03 1.01 8.70
N PHE A 63 0.70 0.97 8.75
CA PHE A 63 -0.18 1.66 7.79
C PHE A 63 -0.53 3.09 8.20
N THR A 64 0.47 3.89 8.58
CA THR A 64 0.27 5.31 8.88
C THR A 64 0.32 6.18 7.62
N GLN A 65 -0.43 7.29 7.60
CA GLN A 65 -0.38 8.25 6.52
C GLN A 65 0.89 9.12 6.64
N GLY A 66 1.69 9.16 5.58
CA GLY A 66 2.87 10.02 5.50
C GLY A 66 2.54 11.43 4.98
N SER A 67 3.54 12.31 5.00
CA SER A 67 3.45 13.64 4.39
C SER A 67 3.27 13.52 2.87
N MET A 68 2.32 14.26 2.31
CA MET A 68 2.13 14.36 0.87
C MET A 68 2.90 15.55 0.33
N LYS A 69 3.63 15.35 -0.77
CA LYS A 69 4.34 16.39 -1.49
C LYS A 69 3.76 16.49 -2.90
N VAL A 70 3.38 17.70 -3.29
CA VAL A 70 2.91 17.97 -4.66
C VAL A 70 4.11 17.89 -5.61
N THR A 71 3.99 17.09 -6.67
CA THR A 71 5.06 16.85 -7.66
C THR A 71 4.94 17.73 -8.90
N GLY A 72 3.73 18.22 -9.22
CA GLY A 72 3.45 19.01 -10.42
C GLY A 72 3.32 18.17 -11.70
N VAL A 73 3.30 16.84 -11.59
CA VAL A 73 3.03 15.92 -12.70
C VAL A 73 1.54 15.62 -12.73
N ASP A 74 0.91 15.76 -13.90
CA ASP A 74 -0.55 15.64 -14.05
C ASP A 74 -1.09 14.25 -13.73
N TYR A 75 -0.28 13.21 -13.90
CA TYR A 75 -0.65 11.82 -13.65
C TYR A 75 -0.28 11.33 -12.24
N ASP A 76 0.42 12.15 -11.46
CA ASP A 76 0.76 11.77 -10.09
C ASP A 76 -0.44 11.99 -9.17
N VAL A 77 -0.87 10.90 -8.53
CA VAL A 77 -2.00 10.91 -7.61
C VAL A 77 -1.59 10.36 -6.25
N ALA A 78 -2.23 10.85 -5.20
CA ALA A 78 -2.06 10.31 -3.86
C ALA A 78 -3.44 10.17 -3.21
N LEU A 79 -3.69 9.02 -2.58
CA LEU A 79 -4.87 8.87 -1.73
C LEU A 79 -4.59 9.55 -0.38
N GLN A 80 -5.60 10.22 0.16
CA GLN A 80 -5.59 10.72 1.53
C GLN A 80 -6.52 9.84 2.36
N GLY A 81 -5.97 9.23 3.42
CA GLY A 81 -6.71 8.26 4.25
C GLY A 81 -6.45 6.81 3.83
N ASP A 82 -7.37 5.94 4.21
CA ASP A 82 -7.26 4.51 3.99
C ASP A 82 -7.62 4.15 2.54
N GLY A 83 -6.98 3.10 2.01
CA GLY A 83 -7.24 2.60 0.66
C GLY A 83 -5.98 2.36 -0.15
N PHE A 84 -6.16 1.64 -1.25
CA PHE A 84 -5.12 1.28 -2.22
C PHE A 84 -5.65 1.42 -3.64
N PHE A 85 -4.74 1.67 -4.58
CA PHE A 85 -5.01 1.52 -5.99
C PHE A 85 -4.94 0.05 -6.39
N THR A 86 -5.92 -0.41 -7.15
CA THR A 86 -5.95 -1.74 -7.72
C THR A 86 -5.23 -1.71 -9.07
N VAL A 87 -4.28 -2.61 -9.28
CA VAL A 87 -3.52 -2.72 -10.54
C VAL A 87 -3.51 -4.15 -11.03
N ILE A 88 -3.43 -4.34 -12.34
CA ILE A 88 -3.40 -5.67 -12.96
C ILE A 88 -2.12 -5.84 -13.78
N ASN A 89 -1.49 -7.00 -13.62
CA ASN A 89 -0.45 -7.44 -14.55
C ASN A 89 -1.12 -8.12 -15.75
N LYS A 90 -1.19 -7.39 -16.88
CA LYS A 90 -1.55 -7.98 -18.17
C LYS A 90 -0.33 -8.65 -18.79
N ASN A 91 0.02 -9.82 -18.28
CA ASN A 91 1.00 -10.65 -18.97
C ASN A 91 0.33 -11.22 -20.24
N THR A 92 0.95 -11.06 -21.41
CA THR A 92 0.34 -11.27 -22.74
C THR A 92 -0.02 -12.73 -23.05
N LEU A 93 0.15 -13.66 -22.10
CA LEU A 93 0.02 -15.12 -22.27
C LEU A 93 -0.63 -15.85 -21.06
N GLY A 94 -1.18 -15.15 -20.05
CA GLY A 94 -1.68 -15.78 -18.83
C GLY A 94 -2.71 -14.95 -18.04
N THR A 95 -3.32 -15.57 -17.04
CA THR A 95 -4.37 -15.00 -16.18
C THR A 95 -3.93 -13.66 -15.56
N ALA A 96 -4.75 -12.64 -15.78
CA ALA A 96 -4.59 -11.32 -15.17
C ALA A 96 -4.64 -11.42 -13.63
N GLU A 97 -3.52 -11.11 -12.96
CA GLU A 97 -3.44 -11.06 -11.50
C GLU A 97 -3.68 -9.64 -11.00
N THR A 98 -4.48 -9.53 -9.93
CA THR A 98 -4.81 -8.26 -9.29
C THR A 98 -3.89 -8.00 -8.10
N PHE A 99 -3.25 -6.83 -8.10
CA PHE A 99 -2.37 -6.34 -7.05
C PHE A 99 -2.88 -5.01 -6.48
N TYR A 100 -2.37 -4.64 -5.31
CA TYR A 100 -2.70 -3.40 -4.63
C TYR A 100 -1.44 -2.57 -4.38
N THR A 101 -1.51 -1.27 -4.67
CA THR A 101 -0.40 -0.35 -4.45
C THR A 101 -0.87 0.96 -3.83
N ARG A 102 0.00 1.57 -3.02
CA ARG A 102 -0.20 2.93 -2.50
C ARG A 102 0.60 3.97 -3.29
N ALA A 103 1.51 3.52 -4.16
CA ALA A 103 2.27 4.37 -5.04
C ALA A 103 1.35 4.89 -6.16
N GLY A 104 1.35 6.21 -6.36
CA GLY A 104 0.56 6.85 -7.42
C GLY A 104 1.43 7.66 -8.37
N ASN A 105 2.68 7.23 -8.57
CA ASN A 105 3.52 7.67 -9.67
C ASN A 105 3.08 6.96 -10.97
N LEU A 106 2.00 7.45 -11.55
CA LEU A 106 1.38 6.83 -12.73
C LEU A 106 1.88 7.48 -14.01
N ARG A 107 1.75 6.75 -15.12
CA ARG A 107 2.04 7.24 -16.47
C ARG A 107 0.99 6.75 -17.46
N MET A 108 0.87 7.46 -18.57
CA MET A 108 0.09 6.98 -19.70
C MET A 108 0.82 5.80 -20.36
N GLY A 109 0.15 4.66 -20.48
CA GLY A 109 0.62 3.52 -21.25
C GLY A 109 0.23 3.63 -22.73
N ASP A 110 0.85 2.78 -23.56
CA ASP A 110 0.58 2.75 -25.01
C ASP A 110 -0.86 2.36 -25.35
N SER A 111 -1.54 1.65 -24.45
CA SER A 111 -2.95 1.26 -24.55
C SER A 111 -3.93 2.39 -24.19
N GLY A 112 -3.44 3.60 -23.84
CA GLY A 112 -4.26 4.71 -23.36
C GLY A 112 -4.80 4.51 -21.94
N THR A 113 -4.33 3.49 -21.22
CA THR A 113 -4.63 3.25 -19.81
C THR A 113 -3.52 3.83 -18.93
N LEU A 114 -3.87 4.17 -17.68
CA LEU A 114 -2.85 4.53 -16.70
C LEU A 114 -2.10 3.28 -16.24
N GLN A 115 -0.77 3.38 -16.19
CA GLN A 115 0.12 2.31 -15.80
C GLN A 115 1.09 2.77 -14.71
N THR A 116 1.55 1.83 -13.88
CA THR A 116 2.61 2.08 -12.90
C THR A 116 4.00 2.16 -13.57
N ALA A 117 5.02 2.51 -12.79
CA ALA A 117 6.42 2.42 -13.21
C ALA A 117 6.88 0.99 -13.59
N ASP A 118 6.13 -0.04 -13.18
CA ASP A 118 6.41 -1.44 -13.50
C ASP A 118 5.56 -1.97 -14.67
N GLY A 119 4.69 -1.14 -15.26
CA GLY A 119 3.84 -1.51 -16.40
C GLY A 119 2.51 -2.17 -16.01
N TYR A 120 2.12 -2.13 -14.73
CA TYR A 120 0.81 -2.64 -14.29
C TYR A 120 -0.30 -1.64 -14.61
N GLU A 121 -1.38 -2.09 -15.21
CA GLU A 121 -2.52 -1.24 -15.56
C GLU A 121 -3.38 -0.95 -14.33
N VAL A 122 -3.58 0.33 -14.05
CA VAL A 122 -4.45 0.79 -12.97
C VAL A 122 -5.90 0.51 -13.34
N GLN A 123 -6.62 -0.12 -12.42
CA GLN A 123 -8.03 -0.45 -12.59
C GLN A 123 -8.92 0.71 -12.16
N GLY A 124 -10.03 0.85 -12.88
CA GLY A 124 -11.07 1.82 -12.60
C GLY A 124 -12.31 1.52 -13.43
N TRP A 125 -13.37 2.29 -13.24
CA TRP A 125 -14.55 2.19 -14.08
C TRP A 125 -14.34 2.98 -15.36
N ALA A 126 -14.46 2.30 -16.50
CA ALA A 126 -14.50 2.97 -17.79
C ALA A 126 -15.78 3.82 -17.88
N MET A 127 -15.65 5.02 -18.43
CA MET A 127 -16.81 5.85 -18.70
C MET A 127 -17.65 5.19 -19.80
N SER A 128 -18.93 4.90 -19.52
CA SER A 128 -19.89 4.52 -20.54
C SER A 128 -20.12 5.68 -21.51
N SER A 129 -20.56 5.39 -22.73
CA SER A 129 -21.07 6.41 -23.63
C SER A 129 -22.19 7.19 -22.92
N ILE A 130 -22.08 8.52 -22.90
CA ILE A 130 -23.04 9.40 -22.24
C ILE A 130 -24.43 9.16 -22.85
N ASP A 131 -25.38 8.76 -22.02
CA ASP A 131 -26.78 8.66 -22.41
C ASP A 131 -27.47 10.01 -22.16
N GLU A 132 -27.74 10.76 -23.23
CA GLU A 132 -28.38 12.08 -23.18
C GLU A 132 -29.73 12.10 -22.46
N LYS A 133 -30.41 10.95 -22.28
CA LYS A 133 -31.70 10.89 -21.56
C LYS A 133 -31.57 10.59 -20.07
N ASN A 134 -30.50 9.91 -19.66
CA ASN A 134 -30.38 9.35 -18.31
C ASN A 134 -29.18 9.91 -17.52
N ASP A 135 -28.14 10.38 -18.21
CA ASP A 135 -26.95 10.95 -17.58
C ASP A 135 -27.12 12.45 -17.34
N VAL A 136 -26.87 12.87 -16.09
CA VAL A 136 -26.98 14.28 -15.72
C VAL A 136 -25.72 15.03 -16.14
N ILE A 137 -25.81 15.76 -17.26
CA ILE A 137 -24.77 16.68 -17.70
C ILE A 137 -24.92 17.97 -16.86
N SER A 138 -23.89 18.33 -16.10
CA SER A 138 -23.86 19.63 -15.43
C SER A 138 -23.88 20.73 -16.49
N THR A 139 -24.95 21.52 -16.53
CA THR A 139 -25.10 22.67 -17.43
C THR A 139 -24.27 23.89 -17.02
N ASN A 140 -23.51 23.80 -15.93
CA ASN A 140 -22.69 24.90 -15.42
C ASN A 140 -21.20 24.69 -15.74
N SER A 141 -20.69 25.46 -16.70
CA SER A 141 -19.28 25.44 -17.14
C SER A 141 -18.27 25.82 -16.05
N ASN A 142 -18.70 26.36 -14.91
CA ASN A 142 -17.84 26.72 -13.77
C ASN A 142 -17.78 25.64 -12.69
N ALA A 143 -18.51 24.53 -12.84
CA ALA A 143 -18.49 23.43 -11.87
C ALA A 143 -17.21 22.59 -12.07
N THR A 144 -16.15 22.94 -11.34
CA THR A 144 -14.86 22.23 -11.35
C THR A 144 -14.76 21.10 -10.32
N ARG A 145 -15.84 20.86 -9.56
CA ARG A 145 -15.91 19.83 -8.52
C ARG A 145 -17.30 19.24 -8.43
N PHE A 146 -17.39 17.93 -8.21
CA PHE A 146 -18.66 17.27 -7.91
C PHE A 146 -19.17 17.76 -6.55
N THR A 147 -20.32 18.41 -6.54
CA THR A 147 -21.02 18.77 -5.29
C THR A 147 -21.83 17.58 -4.80
N SER A 148 -22.13 17.53 -3.49
CA SER A 148 -22.75 16.40 -2.79
C SER A 148 -24.09 15.92 -3.36
N ALA A 149 -24.73 16.68 -4.25
CA ALA A 149 -25.90 16.24 -5.01
C ALA A 149 -25.58 15.12 -6.02
N PHE A 150 -24.33 15.06 -6.52
CA PHE A 150 -23.88 14.12 -7.54
C PHE A 150 -23.10 12.91 -6.98
N THR A 151 -22.69 12.97 -5.70
CA THR A 151 -21.88 11.92 -5.06
C THR A 151 -22.69 10.70 -4.64
N LYS A 152 -24.03 10.73 -4.75
CA LYS A 152 -24.91 9.64 -4.30
C LYS A 152 -24.67 8.30 -5.02
N ASN A 153 -23.95 8.30 -6.14
CA ASN A 153 -23.62 7.10 -6.92
C ASN A 153 -22.12 6.69 -6.83
N ILE A 154 -21.30 7.35 -6.02
CA ILE A 154 -19.89 6.98 -5.78
C ILE A 154 -19.68 6.53 -4.32
N ASP A 155 -20.74 6.06 -3.65
CA ASP A 155 -20.56 5.30 -2.42
C ASP A 155 -20.30 3.84 -2.78
N SER A 156 -19.09 3.40 -2.45
CA SER A 156 -18.74 1.98 -2.37
C SER A 156 -19.79 1.28 -1.52
N TYR A 157 -20.43 0.27 -2.11
CA TYR A 157 -21.56 -0.46 -1.55
C TYR A 157 -21.11 -1.23 -0.29
N TYR A 158 -21.10 -0.58 0.87
CA TYR A 158 -21.10 -1.28 2.15
C TYR A 158 -22.55 -1.68 2.44
N LYS A 159 -22.93 -2.88 1.98
CA LYS A 159 -24.19 -3.50 2.40
C LYS A 159 -23.89 -4.39 3.61
N THR A 160 -24.45 -4.01 4.77
CA THR A 160 -24.86 -4.96 5.82
C THR A 160 -25.89 -5.95 5.28
#